data_AF-A0A432KLL2-F1
#
_entry.id   AF-A0A432KLL2-F1
#
_cell.length_a   1.000
_cell.length_b   1.000
_cell.length_c   1.000
_cell.angle_alpha   90.00
_cell.angle_beta   90.00
_cell.angle_gamma   90.00
#
_symmetry.space_group_name_H-M   'P 1'
#
loop_
_entity.id
_entity.type
_entity.pdbx_description
1 polymer ?
#
loop_
_entity_poly.entity_id
_entity_poly.type
_entity_poly.pdbx_seq_one_letter_code
_entity_poly.pdbx_strand_id
1 'polypeptide(L)'
;YLKAIEIDPEYLDANYNYAVYYYNKAADLFAKARNMDLQTYRKKGKAIEEEATGYLKKAKPYFEKSLEIAPEELAIIETLQTLYTQLGENDKAEEMMNRADKLKEGSN
;
A
#
# COMPACT_ATOMS: atom_id res chain seq x y z
N TYR A 1 15.61 -9.96 -2.73
CA TYR A 1 14.93 -8.72 -3.14
C TYR A 1 15.82 -7.47 -3.01
N LEU A 2 16.45 -7.20 -1.86
CA LEU A 2 17.35 -6.03 -1.68
C LEU A 2 18.50 -5.91 -2.71
N LYS A 3 19.13 -7.03 -3.14
CA LYS A 3 20.18 -7.01 -4.18
C LYS A 3 19.68 -6.70 -5.61
N ALA A 4 18.38 -6.84 -5.89
CA ALA A 4 17.83 -6.55 -7.21
C ALA A 4 17.51 -5.07 -7.39
N ILE A 5 17.19 -4.36 -6.30
CA ILE A 5 16.90 -2.92 -6.31
C ILE A 5 18.17 -2.09 -6.54
N GLU A 6 19.35 -2.61 -6.17
CA GLU A 6 20.64 -1.96 -6.43
C GLU A 6 21.07 -2.00 -7.91
N ILE A 7 20.42 -2.82 -8.75
CA ILE A 7 20.84 -3.05 -10.14
C ILE A 7 20.02 -2.22 -11.14
N ASP A 8 18.72 -2.02 -10.90
CA ASP A 8 17.89 -1.11 -11.68
C ASP A 8 16.71 -0.55 -10.86
N PRO A 9 16.80 0.70 -10.38
CA PRO A 9 15.73 1.39 -9.66
C PRO A 9 14.46 1.62 -10.50
N GLU A 10 14.50 1.46 -11.82
CA GLU A 10 13.34 1.62 -12.72
C GLU A 10 12.64 0.28 -13.04
N TYR A 11 13.11 -0.83 -12.47
CA TYR A 11 12.44 -2.11 -12.67
C TYR A 11 11.11 -2.12 -11.89
N LEU A 12 10.02 -1.94 -12.62
CA LEU A 12 8.64 -1.93 -12.10
C LEU A 12 8.40 -3.09 -11.14
N ASP A 13 8.78 -4.30 -11.53
CA ASP A 13 8.61 -5.51 -10.73
C ASP A 13 9.41 -5.46 -9.42
N ALA A 14 10.59 -4.84 -9.38
CA ALA A 14 11.37 -4.73 -8.14
C ALA A 14 10.72 -3.75 -7.16
N ASN A 15 10.30 -2.57 -7.65
CA ASN A 15 9.58 -1.58 -6.85
C ASN A 15 8.25 -2.16 -6.35
N TYR A 16 7.45 -2.74 -7.24
CA TYR A 16 6.15 -3.31 -6.93
C TYR A 16 6.26 -4.46 -5.92
N ASN A 17 7.14 -5.44 -6.16
CA ASN A 17 7.29 -6.58 -5.24
C ASN A 17 7.80 -6.15 -3.85
N TYR A 18 8.66 -5.14 -3.78
CA TYR A 18 9.15 -4.63 -2.51
C TYR A 18 8.09 -3.82 -1.75
N ALA A 19 7.28 -3.05 -2.47
CA ALA A 19 6.11 -2.38 -1.92
C ALA A 19 5.09 -3.40 -1.37
N VAL A 20 4.77 -4.43 -2.15
CA VAL A 20 3.86 -5.52 -1.78
C VAL A 20 4.34 -6.26 -0.54
N TYR A 21 5.65 -6.50 -0.39
CA TYR A 21 6.20 -7.11 0.82
C TYR A 21 5.82 -6.32 2.07
N TYR A 22 6.06 -5.00 2.09
CA TYR A 22 5.72 -4.17 3.23
C TYR A 22 4.20 -4.03 3.42
N TYR A 23 3.45 -3.90 2.33
CA TYR A 23 2.00 -3.84 2.37
C TYR A 23 1.38 -5.09 3.02
N ASN A 24 1.85 -6.28 2.63
CA ASN A 24 1.40 -7.54 3.22
C ASN A 24 1.74 -7.64 4.70
N LYS A 25 2.92 -7.15 5.12
CA LYS A 25 3.27 -7.04 6.56
C LYS A 25 2.30 -6.15 7.33
N ALA A 26 1.89 -5.01 6.75
CA ALA A 26 0.88 -4.16 7.35
C ALA A 26 -0.47 -4.88 7.45
N ALA A 27 -0.91 -5.52 6.36
CA ALA A 27 -2.18 -6.25 6.32
C ALA A 27 -2.25 -7.37 7.38
N ASP A 28 -1.17 -8.14 7.55
CA ASP A 28 -1.06 -9.18 8.57
C ASP A 28 -1.22 -8.61 9.99
N LEU A 29 -0.59 -7.47 10.27
CA LEU A 29 -0.66 -6.82 11.58
C LEU A 29 -2.03 -6.22 11.86
N PHE A 30 -2.66 -5.57 10.88
CA PHE A 30 -4.04 -5.10 11.01
C PHE A 30 -5.01 -6.26 11.23
N ALA A 31 -4.85 -7.37 10.49
CA ALA A 31 -5.65 -8.57 10.68
C ALA A 31 -5.44 -9.14 12.09
N LYS A 32 -4.19 -9.18 12.56
CA LYS A 32 -3.86 -9.60 13.93
C LYS A 32 -4.55 -8.73 14.98
N ALA A 33 -4.52 -7.40 14.83
CA ALA A 33 -5.17 -6.48 15.76
C ALA A 33 -6.69 -6.64 15.77
N ARG A 34 -7.31 -6.74 14.59
CA ARG A 34 -8.77 -6.95 14.42
C ARG A 34 -9.26 -8.27 15.03
N ASN A 35 -8.44 -9.31 15.00
CA ASN A 35 -8.78 -10.62 15.54
C ASN A 35 -8.52 -10.75 17.06
N MET A 36 -8.07 -9.69 17.74
CA MET A 36 -7.86 -9.71 19.19
C MET A 36 -9.17 -9.62 19.96
N ASP A 37 -9.23 -10.27 21.11
CA ASP A 37 -10.25 -9.97 22.10
C ASP A 37 -10.07 -8.54 22.65
N LEU A 38 -11.15 -7.97 23.20
CA LEU A 38 -11.17 -6.59 23.69
C LEU A 38 -10.10 -6.31 24.76
N GLN A 39 -9.81 -7.26 25.65
CA GLN A 39 -8.83 -7.06 26.71
C GLN A 39 -7.41 -7.00 26.13
N THR A 40 -7.08 -7.90 25.21
CA THR A 40 -5.79 -7.91 24.52
C THR A 40 -5.61 -6.69 23.64
N TYR A 41 -6.66 -6.31 22.88
CA TYR A 41 -6.64 -5.11 22.05
C TYR A 41 -6.35 -3.84 22.86
N ARG A 42 -7.00 -3.66 24.01
CA ARG A 42 -6.76 -2.50 24.89
C ARG A 42 -5.31 -2.39 25.37
N LYS A 43 -4.60 -3.52 25.49
CA LYS A 43 -3.20 -3.55 25.95
C LYS A 43 -2.19 -3.36 24.82
N LYS A 44 -2.46 -3.90 23.63
CA LYS A 44 -1.45 -4.01 22.55
C LYS A 44 -1.95 -3.65 21.15
N GLY A 45 -3.26 -3.62 20.93
CA GLY A 45 -3.89 -3.43 19.62
C GLY A 45 -3.43 -2.16 18.92
N LYS A 46 -3.50 -1.01 19.61
CA LYS A 46 -3.06 0.28 19.06
C LYS A 46 -1.58 0.28 18.65
N ALA A 47 -0.69 -0.29 19.46
CA ALA A 47 0.73 -0.38 19.12
C ALA A 47 0.98 -1.25 17.89
N ILE A 48 0.18 -2.30 17.68
CA ILE A 48 0.25 -3.16 16.50
C ILE A 48 -0.28 -2.43 15.25
N GLU A 49 -1.35 -1.65 15.38
CA GLU A 49 -1.86 -0.80 14.30
C GLU A 49 -0.86 0.32 13.92
N GLU A 50 -0.16 0.90 14.90
CA GLU A 50 0.92 1.86 14.67
C GLU A 50 2.10 1.19 13.93
N GLU A 51 2.46 -0.04 14.30
CA GLU A 51 3.48 -0.83 13.59
C GLU A 51 3.04 -1.11 12.15
N ALA A 52 1.79 -1.53 11.94
CA ALA A 52 1.20 -1.74 10.62
C ALA A 52 1.24 -0.47 9.76
N THR A 53 0.87 0.67 10.35
CA THR A 53 0.97 1.98 9.71
C THR A 53 2.41 2.32 9.32
N GLY A 54 3.39 1.96 10.16
CA GLY A 54 4.80 2.09 9.84
C GLY A 54 5.23 1.30 8.60
N TYR A 55 4.68 0.10 8.41
CA TYR A 55 4.92 -0.69 7.19
C TYR A 55 4.24 -0.11 5.96
N LEU A 56 3.02 0.42 6.06
CA LEU A 56 2.37 1.14 4.95
C LEU A 56 3.21 2.34 4.49
N LYS A 57 3.75 3.12 5.44
CA LYS A 57 4.65 4.24 5.13
C LYS A 57 5.93 3.79 4.41
N LYS A 58 6.44 2.59 4.70
CA LYS A 58 7.58 1.99 3.98
C LYS A 58 7.20 1.51 2.59
N ALA A 59 5.99 0.98 2.39
CA ALA A 59 5.49 0.52 1.10
C ALA A 59 5.25 1.69 0.13
N LYS A 60 4.71 2.80 0.65
CA LYS A 60 4.27 3.98 -0.09
C LYS A 60 5.23 4.47 -1.19
N PRO A 61 6.50 4.82 -0.90
CA PRO A 61 7.38 5.39 -1.92
C PRO A 61 7.64 4.43 -3.09
N TYR A 62 7.61 3.11 -2.85
CA TYR A 62 7.82 2.11 -3.90
C TYR A 62 6.58 1.92 -4.77
N PHE A 63 5.37 2.01 -4.20
CA PHE A 63 4.15 2.04 -5.00
C PHE A 63 4.02 3.36 -5.79
N GLU A 64 4.34 4.50 -5.17
CA GLU A 64 4.39 5.80 -5.87
C GLU A 64 5.36 5.72 -7.07
N LYS A 65 6.56 5.14 -6.88
CA LYS A 65 7.50 4.91 -7.98
C LYS A 65 6.97 3.94 -9.04
N SER A 66 6.28 2.88 -8.63
CA SER A 66 5.65 1.95 -9.56
C SER A 66 4.57 2.63 -10.42
N LEU A 67 3.83 3.58 -9.84
CA LEU A 67 2.84 4.38 -10.55
C LEU A 67 3.47 5.38 -11.52
N GLU A 68 4.62 5.98 -11.18
CA GLU A 68 5.37 6.82 -12.12
C GLU A 68 5.80 6.03 -13.37
N ILE A 69 6.20 4.77 -13.20
CA ILE A 69 6.66 3.90 -14.28
C ILE A 69 5.47 3.37 -15.10
N ALA A 70 4.38 2.99 -14.44
CA ALA A 70 3.18 2.43 -15.05
C ALA A 70 1.92 3.21 -14.62
N PRO A 71 1.68 4.42 -15.18
CA PRO A 71 0.64 5.33 -14.71
C PRO A 71 -0.79 4.89 -15.01
N GLU A 72 -0.98 3.92 -15.89
CA GLU A 72 -2.28 3.36 -16.25
C GLU A 72 -2.49 1.94 -15.69
N GLU A 73 -1.56 1.44 -14.89
CA GLU A 73 -1.69 0.13 -14.26
C GLU A 73 -2.72 0.18 -13.12
N LEU A 74 -3.92 -0.34 -13.41
CA LEU A 74 -5.06 -0.30 -12.51
C LEU A 74 -4.74 -0.94 -11.15
N ALA A 75 -3.98 -2.05 -11.12
CA ALA A 75 -3.63 -2.71 -9.87
C ALA A 75 -2.80 -1.82 -8.93
N ILE A 76 -1.89 -1.01 -9.48
CA ILE A 76 -1.07 -0.07 -8.69
C ILE A 76 -1.93 1.08 -8.18
N ILE A 77 -2.83 1.61 -9.03
CA ILE A 77 -3.75 2.69 -8.67
C ILE A 77 -4.67 2.27 -7.52
N GLU A 78 -5.30 1.10 -7.62
CA GLU A 78 -6.20 0.58 -6.57
C GLU A 78 -5.46 0.28 -5.26
N THR A 79 -4.23 -0.22 -5.36
CA THR A 79 -3.39 -0.46 -4.18
C THR A 79 -3.02 0.85 -3.49
N LEU A 80 -2.63 1.89 -4.25
CA LEU A 80 -2.33 3.21 -3.72
C LEU A 80 -3.57 3.89 -3.13
N GLN A 81 -4.73 3.75 -3.77
CA GLN A 81 -6.00 4.25 -3.22
C GLN A 81 -6.25 3.68 -1.82
N THR A 82 -6.17 2.36 -1.67
CA THR A 82 -6.33 1.69 -0.36
C THR A 82 -5.27 2.12 0.65
N LEU A 83 -4.00 2.18 0.22
CA LEU A 83 -2.89 2.60 1.08
C LEU A 83 -3.09 4.03 1.59
N TYR A 84 -3.47 4.97 0.72
CA TYR A 84 -3.70 6.36 1.09
C TYR A 84 -4.89 6.50 2.05
N THR A 85 -5.98 5.77 1.83
CA THR A 85 -7.11 5.72 2.77
C THR A 85 -6.66 5.23 4.15
N GLN A 86 -5.86 4.17 4.22
CA GLN A 86 -5.36 3.63 5.49
C GLN A 86 -4.39 4.57 6.21
N LEU A 87 -3.66 5.42 5.48
CA LEU A 87 -2.79 6.45 6.03
C LEU A 87 -3.52 7.77 6.35
N GLY A 88 -4.81 7.89 6.00
CA GLY A 88 -5.59 9.13 6.15
C GLY A 88 -5.24 10.21 5.13
N GLU A 89 -4.55 9.86 4.04
CA GLU A 89 -4.18 10.76 2.94
C GLU A 89 -5.34 10.88 1.94
N ASN A 90 -6.49 11.39 2.41
CA ASN A 90 -7.77 11.33 1.70
C ASN A 90 -7.74 11.97 0.30
N ASP A 91 -7.08 13.12 0.14
CA ASP A 91 -6.99 13.82 -1.15
C ASP A 91 -6.31 12.94 -2.22
N LYS A 92 -5.25 12.23 -1.85
CA LYS A 92 -4.54 11.30 -2.74
C LYS A 92 -5.36 10.03 -3.01
N ALA A 93 -6.09 9.55 -2.00
CA ALA A 93 -6.97 8.40 -2.17
C ALA A 93 -8.09 8.70 -3.17
N GLU A 94 -8.68 9.90 -3.10
CA GLU A 94 -9.69 10.38 -4.03
C GLU A 94 -9.13 10.55 -5.45
N GLU A 95 -7.91 11.08 -5.58
CA GLU A 95 -7.23 11.15 -6.88
C GLU A 95 -7.08 9.76 -7.52
N MET A 96 -6.62 8.77 -6.76
CA MET A 96 -6.47 7.40 -7.27
C MET A 96 -7.82 6.76 -7.61
N MET A 97 -8.86 6.98 -6.81
CA MET A 97 -10.22 6.50 -7.10
C MET A 97 -10.72 7.06 -8.44
N ASN A 98 -10.62 8.38 -8.63
CA ASN A 98 -11.04 9.03 -9.87
C ASN A 98 -10.26 8.53 -11.10
N ARG A 99 -8.98 8.18 -10.94
CA ARG A 99 -8.17 7.58 -12.02
C ARG A 99 -8.62 6.15 -12.33
N ALA A 100 -8.86 5.33 -11.30
CA ALA A 100 -9.34 3.97 -11.47
C ALA A 100 -10.68 3.91 -12.20
N ASP A 101 -11.62 4.79 -11.84
CA ASP A 101 -12.93 4.87 -12.47
C ASP A 101 -12.83 5.24 -13.96
N LYS A 102 -12.02 6.25 -14.30
CA LYS A 102 -11.78 6.64 -15.71
C LYS A 102 -11.20 5.51 -16.56
N LEU A 103 -10.25 4.75 -16.02
CA LEU A 103 -9.64 3.62 -16.75
C LEU A 103 -10.65 2.47 -16.97
N LYS A 104 -11.52 2.21 -15.99
CA LYS A 104 -12.57 1.19 -16.10
C LYS A 104 -13.65 1.59 -17.12
N GLU A 105 -14.05 2.86 -17.14
CA GLU A 105 -15.03 3.38 -18.09
C GLU A 105 -14.52 3.35 -19.54
N GLY A 106 -13.25 3.70 -19.77
CA GLY A 106 -12.64 3.67 -21.10
C GLY A 106 -12.30 2.28 -21.65
N SER A 107 -12.47 1.23 -20.83
CA SER A 107 -12.24 -0.17 -21.21
C SER A 107 -13.51 -0.90 -21.70
N ASN A 108 -14.67 -0.22 -21.69
CA ASN A 108 -15.97 -0.71 -22.16
C ASN A 108 -16.29 -0.19 -23.57
#